data_AF-A0A815FA57-F1
#
_entry.id   AF-A0A815FA57-F1
#
_cell.length_a   1.000
_cell.length_b   1.000
_cell.length_c   1.000
_cell.angle_alpha   90.00
_cell.angle_beta   90.00
_cell.angle_gamma   90.00
#
_symmetry.space_group_name_H-M   'P 1'
#
loop_
_entity.id
_entity.type
_entity.pdbx_description
1 polymer ?
#
loop_
_entity_poly.entity_id
_entity_poly.type
_entity_poly.pdbx_seq_one_letter_code
_entity_poly.pdbx_strand_id
1 'polypeptide(L)'
;MRFRELLKRLNNHIILALLLINFIQFHLGLFDWLFHVCIPVITSATATMLLIIRVLIQKRRIGQREIWRRNRKMVIQLISISIIYMVIWIPNVVFHIIPLIVSSPLSSEIATGILSHVQYMPALLCPFMSLVGLPEIRKSLKQTFTRLNCVQPLT
;
A
#
# COMPACT_ATOMS: atom_id res chain seq x y z
N MET A 1 -14.05 -12.66 -57.59
CA MET A 1 -12.71 -13.01 -57.02
C MET A 1 -12.13 -11.86 -56.20
N ARG A 2 -12.11 -10.62 -56.73
CA ARG A 2 -11.61 -9.38 -56.10
C ARG A 2 -12.15 -9.03 -54.70
N PHE A 3 -13.42 -9.34 -54.41
CA PHE A 3 -14.03 -9.05 -53.09
C PHE A 3 -13.47 -9.90 -51.94
N ARG A 4 -13.12 -11.17 -52.21
CA ARG A 4 -12.51 -12.06 -51.19
C ARG A 4 -11.10 -11.63 -50.80
N GLU A 5 -10.33 -11.07 -51.74
CA GLU A 5 -9.00 -10.52 -51.45
C GLU A 5 -9.06 -9.25 -50.59
N LEU A 6 -10.06 -8.39 -50.82
CA LEU A 6 -10.27 -7.19 -50.00
C LEU A 6 -10.64 -7.56 -48.56
N LEU A 7 -11.53 -8.55 -48.37
CA LEU A 7 -11.86 -9.07 -47.04
C LEU A 7 -10.63 -9.64 -46.31
N LYS A 8 -9.77 -10.38 -47.02
CA LYS A 8 -8.56 -10.97 -46.44
C LYS A 8 -7.53 -9.89 -46.05
N ARG A 9 -7.39 -8.83 -46.84
CA ARG A 9 -6.55 -7.67 -46.49
C ARG A 9 -7.11 -6.92 -45.28
N LEU A 10 -8.42 -6.66 -45.25
CA LEU A 10 -9.08 -5.97 -44.14
C LEU A 10 -8.88 -6.74 -42.83
N ASN A 11 -9.08 -8.07 -42.85
CA ASN A 11 -8.91 -8.90 -41.66
C ASN A 11 -7.46 -8.91 -41.16
N ASN A 12 -6.48 -8.96 -42.07
CA ASN A 12 -5.06 -8.87 -41.69
C ASN A 12 -4.71 -7.52 -41.04
N HIS A 13 -5.24 -6.41 -41.55
CA HIS A 13 -5.02 -5.09 -40.94
C HIS A 13 -5.66 -4.99 -39.54
N ILE A 14 -6.85 -5.55 -39.36
CA ILE A 14 -7.53 -5.61 -38.05
C ILE A 14 -6.71 -6.44 -37.05
N ILE A 15 -6.21 -7.61 -37.46
CA ILE A 15 -5.35 -8.45 -36.62
C ILE A 15 -4.07 -7.71 -36.24
N LEU A 16 -3.43 -7.01 -37.18
CA LEU A 16 -2.21 -6.26 -36.93
C LEU A 16 -2.44 -5.08 -35.96
N ALA A 17 -3.59 -4.40 -36.10
CA ALA A 17 -4.01 -3.35 -35.16
C ALA A 17 -4.29 -3.90 -33.76
N LEU A 18 -4.97 -5.05 -33.64
CA LEU A 18 -5.22 -5.71 -32.36
C LEU A 18 -3.92 -6.17 -31.68
N LEU A 19 -2.96 -6.68 -32.44
CA LEU A 19 -1.64 -7.05 -31.92
C LEU A 19 -0.88 -5.82 -31.42
N LEU A 20 -0.91 -4.71 -32.16
CA LEU A 20 -0.28 -3.45 -31.73
C LEU A 20 -0.92 -2.90 -30.46
N ILE A 21 -2.25 -2.90 -30.35
CA ILE A 21 -2.96 -2.43 -29.15
C ILE A 21 -2.58 -3.28 -27.93
N ASN A 22 -2.60 -4.61 -28.05
CA ASN A 22 -2.20 -5.49 -26.95
C ASN A 22 -0.73 -5.28 -26.55
N PHE A 23 0.16 -5.08 -27.52
CA PHE A 23 1.57 -4.82 -27.27
C PHE A 23 1.78 -3.50 -26.50
N ILE A 24 1.12 -2.43 -26.92
CA ILE A 24 1.17 -1.13 -26.24
C ILE A 24 0.62 -1.24 -24.81
N GLN A 25 -0.52 -1.92 -24.64
CA GLN A 25 -1.16 -2.06 -23.34
C GLN A 25 -0.32 -2.88 -22.36
N PHE A 26 0.35 -3.93 -22.84
CA PHE A 26 1.29 -4.71 -22.03
C PHE A 26 2.46 -3.85 -21.54
N HIS A 27 3.08 -3.06 -22.43
CA HIS A 27 4.19 -2.18 -22.07
C HIS A 27 3.79 -1.09 -21.08
N LEU A 28 2.61 -0.48 -21.26
CA LEU A 28 2.08 0.51 -20.32
C LEU A 28 1.79 -0.11 -18.95
N GLY A 29 1.18 -1.29 -18.90
CA GLY A 29 0.90 -1.98 -17.64
C GLY A 29 2.16 -2.37 -16.89
N LEU A 30 3.20 -2.82 -17.61
CA LEU A 30 4.49 -3.17 -17.00
C LEU A 30 5.22 -1.94 -16.47
N PHE A 31 5.18 -0.83 -17.21
CA PHE A 31 5.72 0.45 -16.73
C PHE A 31 4.97 0.93 -15.49
N ASP A 32 3.64 0.95 -15.52
CA ASP A 32 2.83 1.39 -14.40
C ASP A 32 3.07 0.54 -13.15
N TRP A 33 3.10 -0.79 -13.30
CA TRP A 33 3.43 -1.72 -12.22
C TRP A 33 4.85 -1.48 -11.67
N LEU A 34 5.85 -1.26 -12.54
CA LEU A 34 7.21 -1.00 -12.09
C LEU A 34 7.26 0.27 -11.22
N PHE A 35 6.60 1.35 -11.64
CA PHE A 35 6.61 2.61 -10.89
C PHE A 35 5.75 2.53 -9.62
N HIS A 36 4.54 1.99 -9.71
CA HIS A 36 3.61 1.92 -8.58
C HIS A 36 3.95 0.82 -7.58
N VAL A 37 4.79 -0.16 -7.92
CA VAL A 37 5.20 -1.22 -6.98
C VAL A 37 6.65 -1.04 -6.55
N CYS A 38 7.60 -0.86 -7.46
CA CYS A 38 9.02 -0.79 -7.06
C CYS A 38 9.33 0.45 -6.22
N ILE A 39 8.75 1.62 -6.54
CA ILE A 39 9.01 2.85 -5.77
C ILE A 39 8.53 2.72 -4.31
N PRO A 40 7.26 2.33 -4.02
CA PRO A 40 6.83 2.16 -2.63
C PRO A 40 7.56 1.03 -1.91
N VAL A 41 7.95 -0.05 -2.59
CA VAL A 41 8.76 -1.11 -1.97
C VAL A 41 10.14 -0.60 -1.58
N ILE A 42 10.83 0.11 -2.47
CA ILE A 42 12.17 0.67 -2.18
C ILE A 42 12.08 1.74 -1.09
N THR A 43 11.09 2.63 -1.15
CA THR A 43 10.92 3.69 -0.14
C THR A 43 10.51 3.13 1.21
N SER A 44 9.65 2.11 1.28
CA SER A 44 9.31 1.45 2.54
C SER A 44 10.49 0.67 3.13
N ALA A 45 11.28 -0.03 2.30
CA ALA A 45 12.48 -0.74 2.73
C ALA A 45 13.56 0.22 3.25
N THR A 46 13.82 1.33 2.54
CA THR A 46 14.78 2.34 2.98
C THR A 46 14.29 3.07 4.23
N ALA A 47 13.00 3.41 4.32
CA ALA A 47 12.43 4.03 5.52
C ALA A 47 12.52 3.12 6.77
N THR A 48 12.22 1.82 6.62
CA THR A 48 12.35 0.85 7.72
C THR A 48 13.80 0.65 8.16
N MET A 49 14.75 0.57 7.21
CA MET A 49 16.17 0.53 7.53
C MET A 49 16.64 1.79 8.28
N LEU A 50 16.30 2.97 7.76
CA LEU A 50 16.64 4.25 8.39
C LEU A 50 16.05 4.39 9.80
N LEU A 51 14.83 3.91 10.01
CA LEU A 51 14.19 3.83 11.32
C LEU A 51 14.98 2.97 12.30
N ILE A 52 15.34 1.74 11.89
CA ILE A 52 16.09 0.81 12.72
C ILE A 52 17.43 1.44 13.12
N ILE A 53 18.14 2.04 12.15
CA ILE A 53 19.40 2.73 12.39
C ILE A 53 19.20 3.90 13.38
N ARG A 54 18.20 4.75 13.17
CA ARG A 54 17.89 5.86 14.09
C ARG A 54 17.57 5.37 15.50
N VAL A 55 16.80 4.30 15.64
CA VAL A 55 16.46 3.69 16.94
C VAL A 55 17.71 3.18 17.65
N LEU A 56 18.61 2.50 16.93
CA LEU A 56 19.86 1.99 17.48
C LEU A 56 20.80 3.13 17.93
N ILE A 57 20.96 4.17 17.10
CA ILE A 57 21.77 5.33 17.44
C ILE A 57 21.18 6.06 18.66
N GLN A 58 19.86 6.23 18.71
CA GLN A 58 19.19 6.99 19.76
C GLN A 58 19.16 6.22 21.09
N LYS A 59 19.05 4.89 21.05
CA LYS A 59 19.24 4.00 22.20
C LYS A 59 20.65 4.12 22.77
N ARG A 60 21.66 4.32 21.92
CA ARG A 60 23.07 4.43 22.33
C ARG A 60 23.44 5.82 22.84
N ARG A 61 22.83 6.87 22.29
CA ARG A 61 23.21 8.27 22.56
C ARG A 61 22.49 8.90 23.75
N ILE A 62 21.31 8.45 24.12
CA ILE A 62 20.45 9.16 25.08
C ILE A 62 20.04 8.26 26.24
N GLY A 63 20.73 8.42 27.37
CA GLY A 63 20.31 7.94 28.69
C GLY A 63 19.11 8.71 29.28
N GLN A 64 18.44 9.57 28.50
CA GLN A 64 17.26 10.32 28.93
C GLN A 64 15.96 9.55 28.63
N ARG A 65 15.43 8.93 29.68
CA ARG A 65 14.24 8.09 29.69
C ARG A 65 12.98 8.79 29.14
N GLU A 66 12.86 10.11 29.32
CA GLU A 66 11.71 10.95 28.92
C GLU A 66 11.62 11.14 27.39
N ILE A 67 12.70 11.60 26.74
CA ILE A 67 12.74 11.79 25.27
C ILE A 67 12.59 10.46 24.55
N TRP A 68 13.20 9.39 25.08
CA TRP A 68 13.03 8.02 24.59
C TRP A 68 11.57 7.58 24.61
N ARG A 69 10.82 7.90 25.67
CA ARG A 69 9.41 7.53 25.81
C ARG A 69 8.52 8.24 24.77
N ARG A 70 8.89 9.46 24.35
CA ARG A 70 8.22 10.20 23.27
C ARG A 70 8.58 9.63 21.89
N ASN A 71 9.87 9.42 21.60
CA ASN A 71 10.32 8.91 20.30
C ASN A 71 9.93 7.45 20.06
N ARG A 72 9.89 6.61 21.09
CA ARG A 72 9.46 5.21 20.97
C ARG A 72 8.02 5.09 20.49
N LYS A 73 7.13 6.03 20.84
CA LYS A 73 5.73 6.02 20.38
C LYS A 73 5.62 6.34 18.89
N MET A 74 6.36 7.33 18.40
CA MET A 74 6.40 7.67 16.98
C MET A 74 7.05 6.54 16.16
N VAL A 75 8.08 5.90 16.69
CA VAL A 75 8.71 4.72 16.07
C VAL A 75 7.73 3.56 15.99
N ILE A 76 7.01 3.25 17.08
CA ILE A 76 5.99 2.19 17.08
C ILE A 76 4.91 2.49 16.04
N GLN A 77 4.46 3.74 15.95
CA GLN A 77 3.48 4.15 14.95
C GLN A 77 3.98 3.94 13.52
N LEU A 78 5.22 4.35 13.20
CA LEU A 78 5.79 4.17 11.88
C LEU A 78 6.00 2.68 11.53
N ILE A 79 6.43 1.87 12.52
CA ILE A 79 6.56 0.41 12.37
C ILE A 79 5.17 -0.21 12.12
N SER A 80 4.14 0.19 12.87
CA SER A 80 2.77 -0.30 12.67
C SER A 80 2.26 0.02 11.27
N ILE A 81 2.48 1.24 10.77
CA ILE A 81 2.12 1.63 9.39
C ILE A 81 2.86 0.74 8.39
N SER A 82 4.16 0.52 8.59
CA SER A 82 4.95 -0.33 7.70
C SER A 82 4.50 -1.79 7.70
N ILE A 83 4.14 -2.36 8.85
CA ILE A 83 3.62 -3.73 8.96
C ILE A 83 2.27 -3.84 8.22
N ILE A 84 1.36 -2.89 8.44
CA ILE A 84 0.06 -2.86 7.73
C ILE A 84 0.28 -2.80 6.22
N TYR A 85 1.23 -1.97 5.79
CA TYR A 85 1.59 -1.84 4.38
C TYR A 85 2.10 -3.18 3.82
N MET A 86 3.01 -3.86 4.53
CA MET A 86 3.50 -5.19 4.10
C MET A 86 2.39 -6.24 4.04
N VAL A 87 1.52 -6.31 5.06
CA VAL A 87 0.42 -7.30 5.11
C VAL A 87 -0.56 -7.10 3.96
N ILE A 88 -0.79 -5.86 3.52
CA ILE A 88 -1.69 -5.56 2.40
C ILE A 88 -1.00 -5.80 1.05
N TRP A 89 0.28 -5.45 0.91
CA TRP A 89 1.00 -5.54 -0.35
C TRP A 89 1.53 -6.94 -0.68
N ILE A 90 1.92 -7.75 0.31
CA ILE A 90 2.45 -9.11 0.07
C ILE A 90 1.44 -10.00 -0.68
N PRO A 91 0.17 -10.12 -0.24
CA PRO A 91 -0.84 -10.89 -0.97
C PRO A 91 -1.00 -10.36 -2.39
N ASN A 92 -1.04 -9.04 -2.57
CA ASN A 92 -1.17 -8.41 -3.88
C ASN A 92 -0.06 -8.83 -4.85
N VAL A 93 1.20 -8.78 -4.41
CA VAL A 93 2.34 -9.22 -5.22
C VAL A 93 2.25 -10.71 -5.55
N VAL A 94 1.90 -11.56 -4.57
CA VAL A 94 1.76 -13.00 -4.77
C VAL A 94 0.67 -13.31 -5.80
N PHE A 95 -0.50 -12.67 -5.71
CA PHE A 95 -1.60 -12.87 -6.67
C PHE A 95 -1.30 -12.33 -8.07
N HIS A 96 -0.41 -11.34 -8.20
CA HIS A 96 0.08 -10.89 -9.51
C HIS A 96 1.15 -11.82 -10.11
N ILE A 97 1.95 -12.48 -9.28
CA ILE A 97 3.01 -13.41 -9.73
C ILE A 97 2.45 -14.80 -10.06
N ILE A 98 1.46 -15.31 -9.31
CA ILE A 98 0.89 -16.65 -9.52
C ILE A 98 0.44 -16.88 -10.98
N PRO A 99 -0.31 -15.97 -11.64
CA PRO A 99 -0.73 -16.14 -13.04
C PRO A 99 0.44 -16.26 -14.04
N LEU A 100 1.62 -15.71 -13.71
CA LEU A 100 2.82 -15.78 -14.55
C LEU A 100 3.47 -17.17 -14.52
N ILE A 101 3.27 -17.92 -13.44
CA ILE A 101 3.87 -19.24 -13.22
C ILE A 101 2.86 -20.36 -13.52
N VAL A 102 1.62 -20.16 -13.07
CA VAL A 102 0.52 -21.09 -13.22
C VAL A 102 -0.57 -20.31 -13.95
N SER A 103 -0.80 -20.60 -15.23
CA SER A 103 -1.82 -19.96 -16.06
C SER A 103 -3.24 -20.32 -15.59
N SER A 104 -3.60 -19.87 -14.39
CA SER A 104 -4.88 -20.11 -13.75
C SER A 104 -5.76 -18.87 -13.91
N PRO A 105 -6.93 -18.98 -14.57
CA PRO A 105 -7.85 -17.86 -14.77
C PRO A 105 -8.46 -17.36 -13.44
N LEU A 106 -8.54 -18.23 -12.43
CA LEU A 106 -9.10 -17.90 -11.11
C LEU A 106 -8.25 -16.85 -10.37
N SER A 107 -6.91 -16.93 -10.50
CA SER A 107 -6.01 -15.96 -9.85
C SER A 107 -6.11 -14.56 -10.43
N SER A 108 -6.35 -14.42 -11.75
CA SER A 108 -6.51 -13.11 -12.40
C SER A 108 -7.82 -12.42 -12.04
N GLU A 109 -8.93 -13.15 -11.89
CA GLU A 109 -10.22 -12.56 -11.48
C GLU A 109 -10.18 -12.08 -10.02
N ILE A 110 -9.59 -12.86 -9.12
CA ILE A 110 -9.48 -12.48 -7.71
C ILE A 110 -8.54 -11.28 -7.54
N ALA A 111 -7.43 -11.25 -8.29
CA ALA A 111 -6.48 -10.14 -8.29
C ALA A 111 -7.11 -8.83 -8.77
N THR A 112 -7.87 -8.87 -9.88
CA THR A 112 -8.48 -7.67 -10.47
C THR A 112 -9.73 -7.20 -9.74
N GLY A 113 -10.49 -8.11 -9.10
CA GLY A 113 -11.69 -7.79 -8.35
C GLY A 113 -11.41 -7.31 -6.92
N ILE A 114 -10.99 -8.22 -6.04
CA ILE A 114 -10.94 -7.95 -4.59
C ILE A 114 -9.65 -7.21 -4.22
N LEU A 115 -8.51 -7.65 -4.76
CA LEU A 115 -7.20 -7.11 -4.35
C LEU A 115 -6.97 -5.68 -4.83
N SER A 116 -7.50 -5.30 -6.00
CA SER A 116 -7.47 -3.92 -6.49
C SER A 116 -8.10 -2.93 -5.48
N HIS A 117 -9.20 -3.33 -4.84
CA HIS A 117 -9.88 -2.50 -3.84
C HIS A 117 -9.14 -2.46 -2.49
N VAL A 118 -8.51 -3.57 -2.11
CA VAL A 118 -7.77 -3.69 -0.84
C VAL A 118 -6.52 -2.80 -0.84
N GLN A 119 -5.92 -2.50 -2.00
CA GLN A 119 -4.78 -1.58 -2.13
C GLN A 119 -5.07 -0.14 -1.69
N TYR A 120 -6.35 0.28 -1.64
CA TYR A 120 -6.74 1.61 -1.16
C TYR A 120 -6.93 1.68 0.37
N MET A 121 -7.04 0.53 1.05
CA MET A 121 -7.20 0.47 2.50
C MET A 121 -6.06 1.12 3.31
N PRO A 122 -4.76 0.98 2.94
CA PRO A 122 -3.68 1.68 3.64
C PRO A 122 -3.84 3.20 3.62
N ALA A 123 -4.31 3.77 2.52
CA ALA A 123 -4.53 5.22 2.40
C ALA A 123 -5.64 5.71 3.33
N LEU A 124 -6.71 4.91 3.48
CA LEU A 124 -7.79 5.16 4.43
C LEU A 124 -7.34 4.98 5.88
N LEU A 125 -6.51 3.98 6.18
CA LEU A 125 -6.05 3.66 7.53
C LEU A 125 -4.92 4.58 8.02
N CYS A 126 -4.15 5.19 7.10
CA CYS A 126 -3.04 6.08 7.42
C CYS A 126 -3.42 7.25 8.34
N PRO A 127 -4.49 8.04 8.09
CA PRO A 127 -4.90 9.12 8.99
C PRO A 127 -5.34 8.60 10.37
N PHE A 128 -6.00 7.44 10.47
CA PHE A 128 -6.39 6.86 11.76
C PHE A 128 -5.17 6.41 12.57
N MET A 129 -4.22 5.74 11.92
CA MET A 129 -2.96 5.34 12.54
C MET A 129 -2.13 6.56 12.94
N SER A 130 -2.17 7.63 12.14
CA SER A 130 -1.58 8.94 12.42
C SER A 130 -2.18 9.58 13.67
N LEU A 131 -3.51 9.58 13.77
CA LEU A 131 -4.29 10.09 14.91
C LEU A 131 -3.99 9.33 16.21
N VAL A 132 -3.96 7.99 16.16
CA VAL A 132 -3.74 7.15 17.34
C VAL A 132 -2.34 7.36 17.95
N GLY A 133 -1.34 7.63 17.12
CA GLY A 133 0.01 7.90 17.60
C GLY A 133 0.26 9.32 18.09
N LEU A 134 -0.63 10.28 17.82
CA LEU A 134 -0.54 11.65 18.32
C LEU A 134 -0.85 11.70 19.84
N PRO A 135 0.15 11.96 20.69
CA PRO A 135 -0.04 11.96 22.14
C PRO A 135 -0.93 13.10 22.61
N GLU A 136 -0.98 14.20 21.87
CA GLU A 136 -1.82 15.37 22.13
C GLU A 136 -3.29 15.04 22.00
N ILE A 137 -3.70 14.34 20.93
CA ILE A 137 -5.08 13.91 20.73
C ILE A 137 -5.51 12.94 21.82
N ARG A 138 -4.65 11.97 22.18
CA ARG A 138 -4.97 11.04 23.27
C ARG A 138 -5.10 11.75 24.62
N LYS A 139 -4.29 12.78 24.88
CA LYS A 139 -4.38 13.60 26.09
C LYS A 139 -5.67 14.41 26.09
N SER A 140 -6.03 15.05 24.97
CA SER A 140 -7.29 15.79 24.80
C SER A 140 -8.49 14.88 24.93
N LEU A 141 -8.50 13.69 24.31
CA LEU A 141 -9.59 12.73 24.41
C LEU A 141 -9.79 12.25 25.84
N LYS A 142 -8.70 11.95 26.55
CA LYS A 142 -8.75 11.57 27.96
C LYS A 142 -9.29 12.70 28.83
N GLN A 143 -8.86 13.94 28.59
CA GLN A 143 -9.37 15.12 29.30
C GLN A 143 -10.85 15.37 29.03
N THR A 144 -11.31 15.25 27.78
CA THR A 144 -12.73 15.37 27.43
C THR A 144 -13.55 14.25 28.06
N PHE A 145 -13.06 13.01 28.05
CA PHE A 145 -13.75 11.88 28.66
C PHE A 145 -13.80 11.99 30.20
N THR A 146 -12.72 12.43 30.85
CA THR A 146 -12.74 12.72 32.30
C THR A 146 -13.67 13.88 32.62
N ARG A 147 -13.74 14.92 31.78
CA ARG A 147 -14.71 16.01 31.94
C ARG A 147 -16.15 15.53 31.79
N LEU A 148 -16.45 14.67 30.81
CA LEU A 148 -17.78 14.09 30.62
C LEU A 148 -18.21 13.19 31.79
N ASN A 149 -17.29 12.38 32.34
CA ASN A 149 -17.56 11.55 33.52
C ASN A 149 -17.61 12.35 34.84
N CYS A 150 -17.10 13.58 34.88
CA CYS A 150 -17.19 14.46 36.05
C CYS A 150 -18.50 15.26 36.09
N VAL A 151 -19.26 15.30 34.99
CA VAL A 151 -20.52 16.07 34.85
C VAL A 151 -21.77 15.23 35.18
N GLN A 152 -21.63 13.99 35.64
CA GLN A 152 -22.75 13.25 36.25
C GLN A 152 -22.54 13.01 37.76
N PRO A 153 -23.01 13.94 38.59
CA PRO A 153 -23.76 13.62 39.79
C PRO A 153 -25.23 13.97 39.53
N LEU A 154 -26.01 13.01 39.06
CA LEU A 154 -27.47 13.10 39.10
C LEU A 154 -27.93 12.38 40.37
N THR A 155 -28.19 13.19 41.40
CA THR A 155 -29.18 12.96 42.47
C THR A 155 -30.54 12.57 41.91
#